data_AF-A0ABD5MLH7-F1
#
_entry.id   AF-A0ABD5MLH7-F1
#
_cell.length_a   1.000
_cell.length_b   1.000
_cell.length_c   1.000
_cell.angle_alpha   90.00
_cell.angle_beta   90.00
_cell.angle_gamma   90.00
#
_symmetry.space_group_name_H-M   'P 1'
#
loop_
_entity.id
_entity.type
_entity.pdbx_description
1 polymer ?
#
loop_
_entity_poly.entity_id
_entity_poly.type
_entity_poly.pdbx_seq_one_letter_code
_entity_poly.pdbx_strand_id
1 'polypeptide(L)'
;MSDDDIDDGGGDMGDGGDIDGNVAAADRGDSTDADDLAWETLDSDIDYSCPGFDVRRDDVRLPDGTETDFHYVDEPRTVVILPLTPDGDVVLVEEWRQAVGRVNRGLPAGGVEDDDADLAAAARRELREETGYEAESIDRLRAIEPANGFANSVHHYFLARGCTPSADLELDFNESIRPATADYDRFRDAVFAGEVRDGRAVLGVSLYEGAHDGSDAE
;
A
#
# COMPACT_ATOMS: atom_id res chain seq x y z
N MET A 1 -5.06 -50.16 48.83
CA MET A 1 -5.92 -50.43 47.66
C MET A 1 -6.99 -49.33 47.63
N SER A 2 -6.73 -48.12 47.10
CA SER A 2 -5.64 -47.72 46.19
C SER A 2 -5.76 -48.48 44.84
N ASP A 3 -5.80 -47.85 43.66
CA ASP A 3 -5.67 -46.45 43.21
C ASP A 3 -6.56 -46.30 41.92
N ASP A 4 -6.81 -45.17 41.22
CA ASP A 4 -6.38 -43.75 41.29
C ASP A 4 -7.42 -42.85 40.53
N ASP A 5 -7.00 -41.69 39.98
CA ASP A 5 -7.47 -40.98 38.75
C ASP A 5 -8.61 -39.92 38.74
N ILE A 6 -8.23 -38.70 38.30
CA ILE A 6 -8.87 -37.77 37.31
C ILE A 6 -10.29 -37.17 37.62
N ASP A 7 -10.67 -35.94 37.23
CA ASP A 7 -10.07 -34.59 37.01
C ASP A 7 -11.27 -33.65 36.66
N ASP A 8 -11.14 -32.33 36.86
CA ASP A 8 -11.77 -31.24 36.07
C ASP A 8 -11.67 -29.90 36.84
N GLY A 9 -10.67 -29.09 36.48
CA GLY A 9 -10.39 -27.79 37.09
C GLY A 9 -11.31 -26.66 36.61
N GLY A 10 -12.53 -26.58 37.15
CA GLY A 10 -13.46 -25.46 36.86
C GLY A 10 -13.05 -24.15 37.54
N GLY A 11 -12.37 -23.26 36.81
CA GLY A 11 -11.96 -21.93 37.28
C GLY A 11 -11.95 -20.89 36.16
N ASP A 12 -13.13 -20.42 35.77
CA ASP A 12 -13.30 -19.39 34.73
C ASP A 12 -13.11 -17.96 35.28
N MET A 13 -12.78 -17.05 34.37
CA MET A 13 -12.02 -15.82 34.63
C MET A 13 -12.85 -14.66 35.21
N GLY A 14 -12.14 -13.68 35.78
CA GLY A 14 -12.67 -12.38 36.18
C GLY A 14 -11.77 -11.25 35.67
N ASP A 15 -12.29 -10.01 35.75
CA ASP A 15 -11.81 -8.79 35.11
C ASP A 15 -11.69 -8.86 33.56
N GLY A 16 -12.16 -7.87 32.78
CA GLY A 16 -12.48 -6.49 33.17
C GLY A 16 -11.30 -5.56 32.93
N GLY A 17 -10.68 -5.66 31.76
CA GLY A 17 -9.62 -4.77 31.29
C GLY A 17 -9.97 -4.20 29.92
N ASP A 18 -10.20 -2.90 29.88
CA ASP A 18 -10.36 -2.14 28.63
C ASP A 18 -9.04 -2.11 27.87
N ILE A 19 -9.09 -2.24 26.54
CA ILE A 19 -7.91 -2.23 25.65
C ILE A 19 -8.10 -1.29 24.45
N ASP A 20 -8.40 -0.02 24.75
CA ASP A 20 -8.20 1.09 23.80
C ASP A 20 -6.71 1.16 23.45
N GLY A 21 -6.36 0.71 22.24
CA GLY A 21 -5.00 0.23 21.94
C GLY A 21 -4.38 0.66 20.61
N ASN A 22 -5.01 1.54 19.83
CA ASN A 22 -4.40 2.11 18.62
C ASN A 22 -4.24 3.62 18.71
N VAL A 23 -3.20 4.06 19.44
CA VAL A 23 -2.74 5.46 19.41
C VAL A 23 -1.61 5.57 18.39
N ALA A 24 -1.95 5.96 17.16
CA ALA A 24 -1.00 6.31 16.11
C ALA A 24 -0.28 7.64 16.42
N ALA A 25 0.54 7.62 17.49
CA ALA A 25 1.39 8.73 17.90
C ALA A 25 2.58 8.89 16.94
N ALA A 26 2.31 9.47 15.76
CA ALA A 26 3.34 9.98 14.88
C ALA A 26 4.26 10.96 15.63
N ASP A 27 5.54 10.98 15.28
CA ASP A 27 6.59 11.77 15.93
C ASP A 27 6.35 13.29 15.79
N ARG A 28 5.61 13.86 16.75
CA ARG A 28 5.32 15.30 16.82
C ARG A 28 6.53 16.05 17.37
N GLY A 29 7.50 16.31 16.50
CA GLY A 29 8.64 17.17 16.79
C GLY A 29 8.22 18.55 17.30
N ASP A 30 8.95 19.06 18.31
CA ASP A 30 8.59 20.24 19.11
C ASP A 30 8.84 21.59 18.39
N SER A 31 8.00 21.90 17.40
CA SER A 31 7.67 23.24 16.84
C SER A 31 6.70 23.05 15.65
N THR A 32 5.81 23.97 15.26
CA THR A 32 5.69 25.43 15.47
C THR A 32 4.19 25.81 15.51
N ASP A 33 3.82 27.09 15.34
CA ASP A 33 2.44 27.50 15.04
C ASP A 33 1.85 26.69 13.85
N ALA A 34 0.56 26.37 13.92
CA ALA A 34 -0.13 25.65 12.84
C ALA A 34 -0.27 26.51 11.58
N ASP A 35 -0.32 25.86 10.42
CA ASP A 35 -0.56 26.49 9.11
C ASP A 35 -1.92 27.21 9.08
N ASP A 36 -2.03 28.37 8.41
CA ASP A 36 -3.26 29.17 8.42
C ASP A 36 -4.41 28.56 7.59
N LEU A 37 -4.15 27.46 6.88
CA LEU A 37 -5.15 26.61 6.24
C LEU A 37 -5.52 25.36 7.08
N ALA A 38 -4.85 25.10 8.21
CA ALA A 38 -5.04 23.88 9.00
C ALA A 38 -6.42 23.84 9.69
N TRP A 39 -7.06 22.67 9.67
CA TRP A 39 -8.35 22.44 10.33
C TRP A 39 -8.12 21.79 11.70
N GLU A 40 -8.99 22.08 12.66
CA GLU A 40 -8.99 21.46 13.99
C GLU A 40 -9.98 20.29 14.00
N THR A 41 -9.49 19.04 14.04
CA THR A 41 -10.34 17.86 14.28
C THR A 41 -10.89 17.90 15.70
N LEU A 42 -12.22 17.85 15.81
CA LEU A 42 -13.00 17.92 17.03
C LEU A 42 -13.40 16.52 17.55
N ASP A 43 -13.75 15.62 16.62
CA ASP A 43 -14.16 14.23 16.86
C ASP A 43 -13.91 13.37 15.61
N SER A 44 -13.90 12.04 15.76
CA SER A 44 -13.67 11.08 14.66
C SER A 44 -14.49 9.79 14.86
N ASP A 45 -15.21 9.35 13.82
CA ASP A 45 -16.01 8.11 13.82
C ASP A 45 -15.85 7.34 12.47
N ILE A 46 -16.32 6.09 12.40
CA ILE A 46 -16.27 5.23 11.22
C ILE A 46 -17.70 4.96 10.73
N ASP A 47 -18.13 5.76 9.74
CA ASP A 47 -19.46 5.67 9.13
C ASP A 47 -19.67 4.36 8.35
N TYR A 48 -18.59 3.72 7.86
CA TYR A 48 -18.63 2.41 7.18
C TYR A 48 -17.28 1.67 7.28
N SER A 49 -17.33 0.33 7.33
CA SER A 49 -16.15 -0.54 7.33
C SER A 49 -16.31 -1.73 6.39
N CYS A 50 -15.23 -2.13 5.72
CA CYS A 50 -15.15 -3.35 4.93
C CYS A 50 -13.72 -3.94 4.92
N PRO A 51 -13.51 -5.20 4.49
CA PRO A 51 -12.21 -5.87 4.57
C PRO A 51 -11.05 -5.27 3.76
N GLY A 52 -11.23 -4.15 3.04
CA GLY A 52 -10.16 -3.49 2.29
C GLY A 52 -9.98 -2.00 2.58
N PHE A 53 -10.92 -1.35 3.27
CA PHE A 53 -10.85 0.05 3.70
C PHE A 53 -12.01 0.39 4.65
N ASP A 54 -11.82 1.42 5.46
CA ASP A 54 -12.88 2.08 6.22
C ASP A 54 -13.23 3.43 5.57
N VAL A 55 -14.44 3.93 5.84
CA VAL A 55 -14.84 5.31 5.54
C VAL A 55 -14.98 6.04 6.86
N ARG A 56 -14.02 6.93 7.11
CA ARG A 56 -13.93 7.72 8.33
C ARG A 56 -14.58 9.09 8.12
N ARG A 57 -15.21 9.58 9.18
CA ARG A 57 -15.79 10.92 9.30
C ARG A 57 -15.10 11.64 10.45
N ASP A 58 -14.43 12.74 10.13
CA ASP A 58 -13.89 13.66 11.13
C ASP A 58 -14.82 14.89 11.21
N ASP A 59 -15.27 15.25 12.42
CA ASP A 59 -15.89 16.56 12.66
C ASP A 59 -14.78 17.59 12.84
N VAL A 60 -14.83 18.69 12.07
CA VAL A 60 -13.72 19.64 11.92
C VAL A 60 -14.16 21.09 12.07
N ARG A 61 -13.27 21.93 12.62
CA ARG A 61 -13.39 23.38 12.61
C ARG A 61 -12.42 23.99 11.59
N LEU A 62 -12.95 24.76 10.66
CA LEU A 62 -12.22 25.45 9.61
C LEU A 62 -11.52 26.72 10.15
N PRO A 63 -10.51 27.29 9.46
CA PRO A 63 -9.78 28.48 9.92
C PRO A 63 -10.64 29.75 10.13
N ASP A 64 -11.83 29.81 9.54
CA ASP A 64 -12.79 30.91 9.75
C ASP A 64 -13.74 30.69 10.95
N GLY A 65 -13.62 29.56 11.63
CA GLY A 65 -14.45 29.14 12.76
C GLY A 65 -15.71 28.37 12.39
N THR A 66 -15.95 28.06 11.11
CA THR A 66 -17.04 27.19 10.67
C THR A 66 -16.81 25.76 11.13
N GLU A 67 -17.84 25.09 11.66
CA GLU A 67 -17.81 23.67 12.02
C GLU A 67 -18.59 22.85 10.97
N THR A 68 -18.02 21.71 10.53
CA THR A 68 -18.55 20.83 9.49
C THR A 68 -17.97 19.42 9.64
N ASP A 69 -18.59 18.42 9.04
CA ASP A 69 -17.99 17.10 8.82
C ASP A 69 -17.07 17.07 7.58
N PHE A 70 -16.11 16.13 7.58
CA PHE A 70 -15.33 15.73 6.40
C PHE A 70 -15.16 14.20 6.37
N HIS A 71 -15.45 13.58 5.23
CA HIS A 71 -15.31 12.13 5.03
C HIS A 71 -14.10 11.78 4.16
N TYR A 72 -13.37 10.73 4.54
CA TYR A 72 -12.29 10.18 3.74
C TYR A 72 -12.24 8.63 3.80
N VAL A 73 -11.59 8.03 2.81
CA VAL A 73 -11.28 6.60 2.78
C VAL A 73 -9.98 6.36 3.55
N ASP A 74 -10.04 5.56 4.60
CA ASP A 74 -8.89 5.15 5.41
C ASP A 74 -8.29 3.88 4.78
N GLU A 75 -7.11 4.01 4.18
CA GLU A 75 -6.40 2.95 3.44
C GLU A 75 -4.98 2.76 4.03
N PRO A 76 -4.51 1.51 4.20
CA PRO A 76 -3.14 1.26 4.65
C PRO A 76 -2.11 1.78 3.65
N ARG A 77 -0.90 2.09 4.15
CA ARG A 77 0.25 2.40 3.29
C ARG A 77 0.45 1.26 2.29
N THR A 78 0.59 1.61 1.02
CA THR A 78 0.75 0.67 -0.09
C THR A 78 2.17 0.73 -0.59
N VAL A 79 2.77 -0.40 -0.97
CA VAL A 79 4.01 -0.43 -1.76
C VAL A 79 3.69 -0.60 -3.24
N VAL A 80 4.48 -0.01 -4.12
CA VAL A 80 4.33 -0.15 -5.58
C VAL A 80 5.70 -0.40 -6.18
N ILE A 81 5.87 -1.52 -6.88
CA ILE A 81 7.20 -1.94 -7.36
C ILE A 81 7.27 -1.80 -8.87
N LEU A 82 8.35 -1.20 -9.39
CA LEU A 82 8.77 -1.32 -10.77
C LEU A 82 9.88 -2.38 -10.88
N PRO A 83 9.56 -3.65 -11.15
CA PRO A 83 10.54 -4.73 -11.27
C PRO A 83 11.13 -4.84 -12.68
N LEU A 84 12.46 -4.82 -12.78
CA LEU A 84 13.22 -5.00 -14.01
C LEU A 84 14.06 -6.28 -13.94
N THR A 85 13.90 -7.15 -14.93
CA THR A 85 14.69 -8.39 -15.07
C THR A 85 16.14 -8.08 -15.49
N PRO A 86 17.08 -9.04 -15.38
CA PRO A 86 18.45 -8.88 -15.91
C PRO A 86 18.53 -8.55 -17.40
N ASP A 87 17.50 -8.93 -18.19
CA ASP A 87 17.43 -8.67 -19.64
C ASP A 87 16.78 -7.32 -19.98
N GLY A 88 16.25 -6.58 -18.99
CA GLY A 88 15.58 -5.29 -19.18
C GLY A 88 14.07 -5.34 -19.42
N ASP A 89 13.45 -6.53 -19.39
CA ASP A 89 11.99 -6.67 -19.35
C ASP A 89 11.44 -6.13 -18.01
N VAL A 90 10.23 -5.56 -18.04
CA VAL A 90 9.44 -5.25 -16.84
C VAL A 90 8.51 -6.42 -16.49
N VAL A 91 8.41 -6.76 -15.20
CA VAL A 91 7.41 -7.71 -14.67
C VAL A 91 6.15 -6.94 -14.29
N LEU A 92 4.98 -7.48 -14.66
CA LEU A 92 3.69 -6.79 -14.61
C LEU A 92 2.59 -7.75 -14.15
N VAL A 93 1.54 -7.18 -13.55
CA VAL A 93 0.33 -7.92 -13.15
C VAL A 93 -0.83 -7.61 -14.11
N GLU A 94 -1.58 -8.64 -14.50
CA GLU A 94 -2.90 -8.53 -15.16
C GLU A 94 -4.00 -8.95 -14.18
N GLU A 95 -4.94 -8.05 -13.87
CA GLU A 95 -5.94 -8.27 -12.81
C GLU A 95 -7.29 -7.64 -13.17
N TRP A 96 -8.40 -8.30 -12.79
CA TRP A 96 -9.74 -7.75 -12.93
C TRP A 96 -10.07 -6.71 -11.83
N ARG A 97 -9.91 -5.43 -12.14
CA ARG A 97 -10.27 -4.33 -11.23
C ARG A 97 -11.78 -4.03 -11.34
N GLN A 98 -12.57 -4.63 -10.45
CA GLN A 98 -14.04 -4.59 -10.46
C GLN A 98 -14.63 -3.17 -10.55
N ALA A 99 -14.06 -2.20 -9.84
CA ALA A 99 -14.52 -0.80 -9.85
C ALA A 99 -14.48 -0.12 -11.23
N VAL A 100 -13.68 -0.66 -12.17
CA VAL A 100 -13.56 -0.15 -13.55
C VAL A 100 -13.97 -1.16 -14.62
N GLY A 101 -14.53 -2.32 -14.21
CA GLY A 101 -15.20 -3.29 -15.08
C GLY A 101 -14.32 -3.91 -16.18
N ARG A 102 -13.02 -4.07 -15.94
CA ARG A 102 -12.05 -4.60 -16.92
C ARG A 102 -10.83 -5.24 -16.25
N VAL A 103 -10.07 -5.98 -17.04
CA VAL A 103 -8.67 -6.27 -16.71
C VAL A 103 -7.85 -4.98 -16.86
N ASN A 104 -7.11 -4.61 -15.81
CA ASN A 104 -6.00 -3.66 -15.89
C ASN A 104 -4.69 -4.44 -16.06
N ARG A 105 -3.69 -3.82 -16.67
CA ARG A 105 -2.29 -4.26 -16.68
C ARG A 105 -1.48 -3.21 -15.93
N GLY A 106 -0.83 -3.60 -14.84
CA GLY A 106 -0.24 -2.69 -13.87
C GLY A 106 1.09 -3.18 -13.32
N LEU A 107 1.62 -2.41 -12.36
CA LEU A 107 2.77 -2.78 -11.54
C LEU A 107 2.28 -3.58 -10.31
N PRO A 108 3.05 -4.57 -9.83
CA PRO A 108 2.75 -5.22 -8.55
C PRO A 108 2.73 -4.21 -7.39
N ALA A 109 1.72 -4.30 -6.53
CA ALA A 109 1.43 -3.36 -5.46
C ALA A 109 0.35 -3.84 -4.45
N GLY A 110 0.76 -4.14 -3.22
CA GLY A 110 -0.14 -4.42 -2.09
C GLY A 110 0.20 -3.64 -0.80
N GLY A 111 -0.34 -4.12 0.31
CA GLY A 111 -0.33 -3.44 1.61
C GLY A 111 1.01 -3.54 2.34
N VAL A 112 1.21 -2.66 3.31
CA VAL A 112 2.27 -2.81 4.34
C VAL A 112 1.62 -3.41 5.58
N GLU A 113 2.04 -4.62 5.96
CA GLU A 113 1.53 -5.33 7.14
C GLU A 113 2.29 -4.95 8.42
N ASP A 114 1.76 -5.30 9.59
CA ASP A 114 2.42 -5.04 10.87
C ASP A 114 3.66 -5.94 11.11
N ASP A 115 3.73 -7.10 10.46
CA ASP A 115 4.89 -8.01 10.50
C ASP A 115 5.97 -7.65 9.44
N ASP A 116 5.70 -6.70 8.52
CA ASP A 116 6.68 -6.22 7.55
C ASP A 116 7.76 -5.35 8.24
N ALA A 117 8.98 -5.88 8.34
CA ALA A 117 10.08 -5.25 9.08
C ALA A 117 10.44 -3.82 8.60
N ASP A 118 10.26 -3.53 7.31
CA ASP A 118 10.19 -2.18 6.75
C ASP A 118 9.46 -2.17 5.38
N LEU A 119 9.32 -0.98 4.78
CA LEU A 119 8.67 -0.79 3.47
C LEU A 119 9.35 -1.55 2.31
N ALA A 120 10.65 -1.87 2.41
CA ALA A 120 11.37 -2.66 1.42
C ALA A 120 11.23 -4.18 1.67
N ALA A 121 10.92 -4.60 2.90
CA ALA A 121 10.45 -5.96 3.20
C ALA A 121 9.08 -6.20 2.55
N ALA A 122 8.10 -5.32 2.80
CA ALA A 122 6.79 -5.36 2.16
C ALA A 122 6.91 -5.40 0.63
N ALA A 123 7.69 -4.49 0.04
CA ALA A 123 7.90 -4.45 -1.42
C ALA A 123 8.62 -5.69 -2.00
N ARG A 124 9.32 -6.49 -1.18
CA ARG A 124 9.88 -7.79 -1.59
C ARG A 124 8.88 -8.94 -1.42
N ARG A 125 8.03 -8.87 -0.40
CA ARG A 125 6.94 -9.83 -0.13
C ARG A 125 5.92 -9.78 -1.26
N GLU A 126 5.32 -8.61 -1.50
CA GLU A 126 4.33 -8.36 -2.56
C GLU A 126 4.82 -8.76 -3.96
N LEU A 127 6.06 -8.40 -4.33
CA LEU A 127 6.64 -8.78 -5.61
C LEU A 127 6.72 -10.31 -5.78
N ARG A 128 7.04 -11.04 -4.71
CA ARG A 128 7.14 -12.49 -4.71
C ARG A 128 5.76 -13.16 -4.72
N GLU A 129 4.80 -12.64 -3.97
CA GLU A 129 3.44 -13.17 -3.85
C GLU A 129 2.63 -12.99 -5.14
N GLU A 130 2.54 -11.75 -5.66
CA GLU A 130 1.77 -11.44 -6.88
C GLU A 130 2.40 -12.00 -8.17
N THR A 131 3.74 -12.18 -8.22
CA THR A 131 4.44 -12.47 -9.49
C THR A 131 5.34 -13.71 -9.49
N GLY A 132 5.77 -14.21 -8.33
CA GLY A 132 6.73 -15.31 -8.22
C GLY A 132 8.19 -14.91 -8.47
N TYR A 133 8.52 -13.61 -8.46
CA TYR A 133 9.88 -13.08 -8.69
C TYR A 133 10.54 -12.60 -7.39
N GLU A 134 11.85 -12.79 -7.30
CA GLU A 134 12.73 -12.12 -6.33
C GLU A 134 13.67 -11.15 -7.03
N ALA A 135 14.07 -10.08 -6.34
CA ALA A 135 14.94 -9.03 -6.86
C ALA A 135 16.31 -9.00 -6.16
N GLU A 136 17.37 -8.73 -6.92
CA GLU A 136 18.73 -8.54 -6.38
C GLU A 136 18.79 -7.26 -5.54
N SER A 137 18.50 -6.10 -6.14
CA SER A 137 18.33 -4.83 -5.42
C SER A 137 16.87 -4.40 -5.35
N ILE A 138 16.53 -3.62 -4.32
CA ILE A 138 15.30 -2.86 -4.25
C ILE A 138 15.58 -1.48 -3.65
N ASP A 139 15.18 -0.43 -4.36
CA ASP A 139 15.60 0.94 -4.13
C ASP A 139 14.37 1.86 -4.14
N ARG A 140 14.21 2.70 -3.11
CA ARG A 140 13.01 3.56 -2.98
C ARG A 140 13.07 4.76 -3.92
N LEU A 141 12.03 4.94 -4.74
CA LEU A 141 11.89 6.08 -5.66
C LEU A 141 11.26 7.31 -4.96
N ARG A 142 10.01 7.19 -4.49
CA ARG A 142 9.26 8.25 -3.77
C ARG A 142 8.19 7.66 -2.86
N ALA A 143 7.55 8.50 -2.04
CA ALA A 143 6.18 8.30 -1.61
C ALA A 143 5.29 9.33 -2.32
N ILE A 144 4.05 8.97 -2.65
CA ILE A 144 3.05 9.84 -3.28
C ILE A 144 1.68 9.53 -2.70
N GLU A 145 0.93 10.57 -2.36
CA GLU A 145 -0.52 10.49 -2.10
C GLU A 145 -1.27 10.54 -3.45
N PRO A 146 -2.00 9.49 -3.87
CA PRO A 146 -2.68 9.48 -5.15
C PRO A 146 -4.02 10.25 -5.13
N ALA A 147 -4.58 10.48 -3.94
CA ALA A 147 -5.98 10.85 -3.73
C ALA A 147 -6.23 11.69 -2.46
N ASN A 148 -5.25 12.49 -2.00
CA ASN A 148 -5.31 13.26 -0.74
C ASN A 148 -6.50 14.24 -0.58
N GLY A 149 -7.30 14.46 -1.62
CA GLY A 149 -8.59 15.17 -1.51
C GLY A 149 -9.75 14.33 -0.96
N PHE A 150 -9.61 13.00 -0.81
CA PHE A 150 -10.64 12.11 -0.26
C PHE A 150 -10.13 10.77 0.34
N ALA A 151 -8.82 10.48 0.30
CA ALA A 151 -8.23 9.28 0.90
C ALA A 151 -6.87 9.61 1.50
N ASN A 152 -6.49 8.93 2.59
CA ASN A 152 -5.20 9.12 3.27
C ASN A 152 -4.08 8.20 2.73
N SER A 153 -4.35 7.38 1.71
CA SER A 153 -3.41 6.39 1.18
C SER A 153 -2.09 7.00 0.72
N VAL A 154 -0.99 6.37 1.12
CA VAL A 154 0.38 6.72 0.68
C VAL A 154 0.96 5.55 -0.10
N HIS A 155 1.20 5.76 -1.41
CA HIS A 155 1.86 4.81 -2.28
C HIS A 155 3.39 5.02 -2.22
N HIS A 156 4.12 4.04 -1.68
CA HIS A 156 5.57 4.01 -1.61
C HIS A 156 6.14 3.29 -2.84
N TYR A 157 6.70 4.06 -3.78
CA TYR A 157 7.25 3.53 -5.02
C TYR A 157 8.68 3.02 -4.81
N PHE A 158 8.92 1.80 -5.30
CA PHE A 158 10.20 1.13 -5.33
C PHE A 158 10.59 0.74 -6.75
N LEU A 159 11.88 0.67 -6.98
CA LEU A 159 12.50 0.09 -8.17
C LEU A 159 13.20 -1.19 -7.74
N ALA A 160 12.81 -2.32 -8.34
CA ALA A 160 13.47 -3.60 -8.12
C ALA A 160 14.30 -3.95 -9.36
N ARG A 161 15.54 -4.41 -9.16
CA ARG A 161 16.45 -4.76 -10.26
C ARG A 161 16.98 -6.18 -10.12
N GLY A 162 17.34 -6.79 -11.25
CA GLY A 162 17.80 -8.17 -11.30
C GLY A 162 16.69 -9.17 -11.00
N CYS A 163 15.43 -8.84 -11.34
CA CYS A 163 14.27 -9.65 -10.99
C CYS A 163 14.27 -11.00 -11.72
N THR A 164 14.28 -12.11 -10.98
CA THR A 164 14.26 -13.47 -11.51
C THR A 164 13.16 -14.32 -10.86
N PRO A 165 12.51 -15.26 -11.58
CA PRO A 165 11.55 -16.18 -10.99
C PRO A 165 12.18 -17.03 -9.89
N SER A 166 11.53 -17.10 -8.72
CA SER A 166 11.99 -17.81 -7.52
C SER A 166 10.93 -18.72 -6.89
N ALA A 167 9.64 -18.43 -7.07
CA ALA A 167 8.53 -19.09 -6.39
C ALA A 167 7.33 -19.35 -7.34
N ASP A 168 6.43 -20.23 -6.90
CA ASP A 168 5.04 -20.23 -7.37
C ASP A 168 4.29 -19.02 -6.77
N LEU A 169 3.12 -18.68 -7.31
CA LEU A 169 2.30 -17.57 -6.81
C LEU A 169 1.66 -17.89 -5.45
N GLU A 170 1.65 -16.90 -4.56
CA GLU A 170 1.06 -16.98 -3.22
C GLU A 170 0.01 -15.86 -3.07
N LEU A 171 -0.99 -15.88 -3.96
CA LEU A 171 -2.07 -14.86 -4.05
C LEU A 171 -3.09 -14.97 -2.91
N ASP A 172 -3.66 -13.82 -2.52
CA ASP A 172 -4.68 -13.74 -1.47
C ASP A 172 -6.09 -14.12 -1.98
N PHE A 173 -7.00 -14.46 -1.06
CA PHE A 173 -8.29 -15.11 -1.39
C PHE A 173 -9.26 -14.24 -2.21
N ASN A 174 -9.04 -12.92 -2.20
CA ASN A 174 -9.82 -11.90 -2.89
C ASN A 174 -9.20 -11.53 -4.26
N GLU A 175 -8.02 -12.04 -4.59
CA GLU A 175 -7.25 -11.69 -5.79
C GLU A 175 -7.58 -12.57 -7.00
N SER A 176 -7.17 -12.08 -8.17
CA SER A 176 -7.28 -12.81 -9.45
C SER A 176 -6.25 -12.27 -10.44
N ILE A 177 -4.99 -12.36 -10.02
CA ILE A 177 -3.81 -11.83 -10.70
C ILE A 177 -3.24 -12.88 -11.68
N ARG A 178 -2.60 -12.39 -12.74
CA ARG A 178 -1.72 -13.17 -13.61
C ARG A 178 -0.43 -12.39 -13.88
N PRO A 179 0.76 -12.92 -13.59
CA PRO A 179 2.02 -12.30 -13.97
C PRO A 179 2.22 -12.32 -15.49
N ALA A 180 2.87 -11.29 -15.99
CA ALA A 180 3.35 -11.18 -17.37
C ALA A 180 4.66 -10.39 -17.40
N THR A 181 5.51 -10.62 -18.41
CA THR A 181 6.62 -9.72 -18.73
C THR A 181 6.35 -8.92 -19.99
N ALA A 182 7.10 -7.84 -20.21
CA ALA A 182 7.29 -7.23 -21.52
C ALA A 182 8.57 -6.38 -21.55
N ASP A 183 9.09 -6.19 -22.76
CA ASP A 183 10.05 -5.15 -23.13
C ASP A 183 9.69 -3.80 -22.49
N TYR A 184 10.61 -3.22 -21.71
CA TYR A 184 10.35 -1.99 -20.94
C TYR A 184 10.07 -0.78 -21.84
N ASP A 185 10.88 -0.57 -22.88
CA ASP A 185 10.72 0.53 -23.83
C ASP A 185 9.29 0.55 -24.40
N ARG A 186 8.80 -0.61 -24.86
CA ARG A 186 7.45 -0.76 -25.37
C ARG A 186 6.37 -0.56 -24.31
N PHE A 187 6.61 -0.96 -23.05
CA PHE A 187 5.65 -0.72 -21.97
C PHE A 187 5.55 0.77 -21.62
N ARG A 188 6.68 1.47 -21.53
CA ARG A 188 6.76 2.93 -21.37
C ARG A 188 6.06 3.64 -22.53
N ASP A 189 6.32 3.26 -23.77
CA ASP A 189 5.70 3.87 -24.94
C ASP A 189 4.17 3.69 -24.91
N ALA A 190 3.68 2.53 -24.45
CA ALA A 190 2.25 2.29 -24.24
C ALA A 190 1.66 3.08 -23.04
N VAL A 191 2.45 3.37 -22.01
CA VAL A 191 2.10 4.30 -20.92
C VAL A 191 1.92 5.72 -21.46
N PHE A 192 2.90 6.27 -22.17
CA PHE A 192 2.83 7.64 -22.69
C PHE A 192 1.86 7.81 -23.88
N ALA A 193 1.53 6.74 -24.59
CA ALA A 193 0.43 6.70 -25.56
C ALA A 193 -0.98 6.68 -24.92
N GLY A 194 -1.09 6.44 -23.60
CA GLY A 194 -2.37 6.32 -22.89
C GLY A 194 -3.10 4.98 -23.13
N GLU A 195 -2.39 3.96 -23.60
CA GLU A 195 -2.92 2.60 -23.74
C GLU A 195 -2.99 1.90 -22.37
N VAL A 196 -1.98 2.12 -21.51
CA VAL A 196 -2.01 1.74 -20.10
C VAL A 196 -2.85 2.76 -19.31
N ARG A 197 -3.78 2.25 -18.49
CA ARG A 197 -4.74 3.05 -17.70
C ARG A 197 -4.71 2.75 -16.21
N ASP A 198 -3.63 2.14 -15.76
CA ASP A 198 -3.36 1.94 -14.35
C ASP A 198 -2.54 3.11 -13.81
N GLY A 199 -3.07 3.80 -12.80
CA GLY A 199 -2.45 5.02 -12.27
C GLY A 199 -1.12 4.76 -11.55
N ARG A 200 -0.98 3.59 -10.91
CA ARG A 200 0.27 3.17 -10.25
C ARG A 200 1.34 2.92 -11.30
N ALA A 201 1.01 2.22 -12.38
CA ALA A 201 1.96 1.98 -13.48
C ALA A 201 2.39 3.25 -14.23
N VAL A 202 1.44 4.12 -14.59
CA VAL A 202 1.73 5.39 -15.29
C VAL A 202 2.67 6.26 -14.46
N LEU A 203 2.43 6.36 -13.15
CA LEU A 203 3.27 7.15 -12.25
C LEU A 203 4.63 6.50 -11.96
N GLY A 204 4.68 5.18 -11.75
CA GLY A 204 5.93 4.44 -11.53
C GLY A 204 6.90 4.56 -12.69
N VAL A 205 6.40 4.43 -13.93
CA VAL A 205 7.19 4.69 -15.15
C VAL A 205 7.63 6.15 -15.24
N SER A 206 6.72 7.11 -15.00
CA SER A 206 7.05 8.54 -15.04
C SER A 206 8.10 8.96 -14.01
N LEU A 207 8.10 8.34 -12.82
CA LEU A 207 9.10 8.55 -11.77
C LEU A 207 10.46 7.94 -12.13
N TYR A 208 10.48 6.81 -12.84
CA TYR A 208 11.70 6.16 -13.29
C TYR A 208 12.39 6.95 -14.42
N GLU A 209 11.67 7.27 -15.50
CA GLU A 209 12.24 8.01 -16.64
C GLU A 209 12.74 9.40 -16.19
N GLY A 210 11.94 10.13 -15.42
CA GLY A 210 12.32 11.43 -14.87
C GLY A 210 13.48 11.42 -13.84
N ALA A 211 13.97 10.23 -13.46
CA ALA A 211 15.18 10.06 -12.67
C ALA A 211 16.40 9.66 -13.54
N HIS A 212 16.19 9.01 -14.69
CA HIS A 212 17.26 8.54 -15.58
C HIS A 212 17.60 9.53 -16.72
N ASP A 213 16.65 10.37 -17.15
CA ASP A 213 16.89 11.52 -18.04
C ASP A 213 17.96 12.50 -17.48
N GLY A 214 18.20 12.45 -16.16
CA GLY A 214 19.25 13.22 -15.49
C GLY A 214 20.63 12.58 -15.46
N SER A 215 20.77 11.29 -15.82
CA SER A 215 22.04 10.54 -15.71
C SER A 215 22.81 10.38 -17.03
N ASP A 216 22.15 10.49 -18.19
CA ASP A 216 22.82 10.48 -19.51
C ASP A 216 23.24 11.89 -19.97
N ALA A 217 23.46 12.81 -19.02
CA ALA A 217 23.64 14.25 -19.25
C ALA A 217 24.98 14.83 -18.74
N GLU A 218 26.03 14.01 -18.60
CA GLU A 218 27.42 14.42 -18.31
C GLU A 218 28.46 13.84 -19.29
#